data_AF-X1MVV4-F1
#
_entry.id   AF-X1MVV4-F1
#
_cell.length_a   1.000
_cell.length_b   1.000
_cell.length_c   1.000
_cell.angle_alpha   90.00
_cell.angle_beta   90.00
_cell.angle_gamma   90.00
#
_symmetry.space_group_name_H-M   'P 1'
#
loop_
_entity.id
_entity.type
_entity.pdbx_description
1 polymer ?
#
loop_
_entity_poly.entity_id
_entity_poly.type
_entity_poly.pdbx_seq_one_letter_code
_entity_poly.pdbx_strand_id
1 'polypeptide(L)'
;SALGMQIVSQILLQPRAIGIASVVLLGFGLVPGLPALPFIILAAMAGTVAYLVSQSRKTGLVEEEAKKMLEAKSKPPEKLTALPPLDILALEVGYGLIPLVDAEQDGALLDRIKSIRRQIAQDIGIIVPPLHIQDNMQLKPAEYSILLKGNDIARGELMLNHYLAMNADNSNMKIEGVPTREPTYGLPAFWIKEGVREKAMAQGYTVVDLATVLTTHLSDAIRTHAHELLGRQEVQQLLDDLRNSHPKVVEELVPNLLP
;
A
#
# COMPACT_ATOMS: atom_id res chain seq x y z
N SER A 1 -42.31 32.85 -26.19
CA SER A 1 -40.97 32.36 -26.55
C SER A 1 -40.00 32.49 -25.39
N ALA A 2 -39.61 31.37 -24.76
CA ALA A 2 -38.58 31.33 -23.72
C ALA A 2 -37.22 31.88 -24.20
N LEU A 3 -36.93 31.72 -25.51
CA LEU A 3 -35.77 32.33 -26.16
C LEU A 3 -35.78 33.87 -26.14
N GLY A 4 -36.94 34.50 -26.33
CA GLY A 4 -37.05 35.96 -26.37
C GLY A 4 -36.71 36.61 -25.03
N MET A 5 -37.19 36.02 -23.93
CA MET A 5 -36.84 36.51 -22.59
C MET A 5 -35.36 36.27 -22.24
N GLN A 6 -34.75 35.19 -22.73
CA GLN A 6 -33.32 34.92 -22.52
C GLN A 6 -32.42 35.87 -23.32
N ILE A 7 -32.81 36.24 -24.53
CA ILE A 7 -32.08 37.22 -25.35
C ILE A 7 -32.20 38.62 -24.73
N VAL A 8 -33.40 39.00 -24.29
CA VAL A 8 -33.63 40.28 -23.61
C VAL A 8 -32.84 40.35 -22.28
N SER A 9 -32.82 39.27 -21.50
CA SER A 9 -32.06 39.24 -20.26
C SER A 9 -30.55 39.31 -20.50
N GLN A 10 -30.02 38.63 -21.53
CA GLN A 10 -28.59 38.67 -21.87
C GLN A 10 -28.14 40.06 -22.35
N ILE A 11 -28.97 40.76 -23.13
CA ILE A 11 -28.68 42.13 -23.57
C ILE A 11 -28.71 43.11 -22.38
N LEU A 12 -29.68 42.96 -21.46
CA LEU A 12 -29.80 43.76 -20.24
C LEU A 12 -28.66 43.51 -19.23
N LEU A 13 -27.95 42.37 -19.34
CA LEU A 13 -26.84 41.99 -18.47
C LEU A 13 -25.48 42.56 -18.91
N GLN A 14 -25.39 43.26 -20.06
CA GLN A 14 -24.15 43.86 -20.55
C GLN A 14 -24.14 45.39 -20.34
N PRO A 15 -23.61 45.91 -19.21
CA PRO A 15 -23.67 47.33 -18.87
C PRO A 15 -22.95 48.23 -19.89
N ARG A 16 -21.94 47.71 -20.61
CA ARG A 16 -21.24 48.44 -21.68
C ARG A 16 -22.15 48.73 -22.88
N ALA A 17 -22.95 47.75 -23.32
CA ALA A 17 -23.84 47.94 -24.47
C ALA A 17 -24.96 48.96 -24.15
N ILE A 18 -25.53 48.89 -22.95
CA ILE A 18 -26.56 49.81 -22.47
C ILE A 18 -25.99 51.23 -22.29
N GLY A 19 -24.76 51.35 -21.79
CA GLY A 19 -24.06 52.63 -21.66
C GLY A 19 -23.80 53.30 -23.02
N ILE A 20 -23.37 52.53 -24.03
CA ILE A 20 -23.18 53.04 -25.40
C ILE A 20 -24.53 53.49 -25.98
N ALA A 21 -25.60 52.72 -25.79
CA ALA A 21 -26.94 53.09 -26.25
C ALA A 21 -27.46 54.39 -25.60
N SER A 22 -27.21 54.60 -24.30
CA SER A 22 -27.55 55.85 -23.59
C SER A 22 -26.88 57.07 -24.23
N VAL A 23 -25.58 56.98 -24.55
CA VAL A 23 -24.83 58.06 -25.20
C VAL A 23 -25.36 58.36 -26.60
N VAL A 24 -25.64 57.33 -27.39
CA VAL A 24 -26.20 57.47 -28.74
C VAL A 24 -27.59 58.12 -28.70
N LEU A 25 -28.45 57.70 -27.78
CA LEU A 25 -29.79 58.29 -27.58
C LEU A 25 -29.70 59.77 -27.18
N LEU A 26 -28.74 60.13 -26.32
CA LEU A 26 -28.50 61.51 -25.94
C LEU A 26 -28.03 62.34 -27.14
N GLY A 27 -27.15 61.78 -27.97
CA GLY A 27 -26.70 62.38 -29.24
C GLY A 27 -27.85 62.68 -30.20
N PHE A 28 -28.82 61.76 -30.34
CA PHE A 28 -30.02 62.01 -31.15
C PHE A 28 -30.92 63.11 -30.59
N GLY A 29 -30.97 63.26 -29.26
CA GLY A 29 -31.71 64.35 -28.61
C GLY A 29 -31.16 65.75 -28.91
N LEU A 30 -29.91 65.86 -29.38
CA LEU A 30 -29.27 67.13 -29.73
C LEU A 30 -29.43 67.51 -31.21
N VAL A 31 -30.03 66.67 -32.04
CA VAL A 31 -30.24 66.93 -33.47
C VAL A 31 -31.46 67.83 -33.66
N PRO A 32 -31.30 69.03 -34.27
CA PRO A 32 -32.42 69.95 -34.49
C PRO A 32 -33.42 69.36 -35.49
N GLY A 33 -34.70 69.35 -35.11
CA GLY A 33 -35.80 68.77 -35.89
C GLY A 33 -36.42 67.49 -35.30
N LEU A 34 -35.77 66.87 -34.32
CA LEU A 34 -36.33 65.74 -33.55
C LEU A 34 -36.84 66.19 -32.17
N PRO A 35 -37.88 65.54 -31.61
CA PRO A 35 -38.36 65.86 -30.26
C PRO A 35 -37.31 65.45 -29.23
N ALA A 36 -36.56 66.41 -28.69
CA ALA A 36 -35.43 66.17 -27.79
C ALA A 36 -35.84 65.51 -26.45
N LEU A 37 -36.99 65.89 -25.90
CA LEU A 37 -37.47 65.45 -24.58
C LEU A 37 -37.56 63.91 -24.44
N PRO A 38 -38.24 63.18 -25.36
CA PRO A 38 -38.28 61.71 -25.32
C PRO A 38 -36.89 61.04 -25.35
N PHE A 39 -35.98 61.52 -26.18
CA PHE A 39 -34.64 60.92 -26.32
C PHE A 39 -33.78 61.15 -25.08
N ILE A 40 -33.88 62.32 -24.45
CA ILE A 40 -33.17 62.63 -23.20
C ILE A 40 -33.67 61.73 -22.05
N ILE A 41 -34.99 61.52 -21.95
CA ILE A 41 -35.59 60.66 -20.92
C ILE A 41 -35.13 59.21 -21.11
N LEU A 42 -35.16 58.70 -22.35
CA LEU A 42 -34.70 57.34 -22.67
C LEU A 42 -33.20 57.17 -22.41
N ALA A 43 -32.39 58.16 -22.76
CA ALA A 43 -30.95 58.17 -22.49
C ALA A 43 -30.67 58.13 -20.97
N ALA A 44 -31.39 58.94 -20.18
CA ALA A 44 -31.25 58.96 -18.73
C ALA A 44 -31.61 57.60 -18.11
N MET A 45 -32.76 57.00 -18.50
CA MET A 45 -33.16 55.68 -18.01
C MET A 45 -32.13 54.60 -18.37
N ALA A 46 -31.67 54.55 -19.62
CA ALA A 46 -30.65 53.59 -20.04
C ALA A 46 -29.33 53.80 -19.27
N GLY A 47 -28.93 55.05 -19.04
CA GLY A 47 -27.74 55.39 -18.26
C GLY A 47 -27.83 54.96 -16.80
N THR A 48 -28.98 55.16 -16.16
CA THR A 48 -29.23 54.71 -14.78
C THR A 48 -29.20 53.19 -14.67
N VAL A 49 -29.82 52.47 -15.61
CA VAL A 49 -29.77 51.00 -15.66
C VAL A 49 -28.34 50.50 -15.84
N ALA A 50 -27.57 51.11 -16.75
CA ALA A 50 -26.16 50.74 -16.96
C ALA A 50 -25.30 50.96 -15.71
N TYR A 51 -25.54 52.04 -14.96
CA TYR A 51 -24.83 52.35 -13.72
C TYR A 51 -25.13 51.33 -12.62
N LEU A 52 -26.41 51.02 -12.37
CA LEU A 52 -26.83 50.07 -11.35
C LEU A 52 -26.32 48.64 -11.64
N VAL A 53 -26.36 48.20 -12.91
CA VAL A 53 -25.86 46.88 -13.33
C VAL A 53 -24.32 46.80 -13.28
N SER A 54 -23.62 47.90 -13.54
CA SER A 54 -22.17 47.97 -13.39
C SER A 54 -21.73 47.86 -11.93
N GLN A 55 -22.49 48.46 -11.01
CA GLN A 55 -22.21 48.42 -9.58
C GLN A 55 -22.45 47.02 -8.98
N SER A 56 -23.49 46.32 -9.40
CA SER A 56 -23.77 44.94 -8.95
C SER A 56 -22.80 43.89 -9.52
N ARG A 57 -22.25 44.13 -10.72
CA ARG A 57 -21.18 43.26 -11.28
C ARG A 57 -19.84 43.44 -10.58
N LYS A 58 -19.49 44.64 -10.12
CA LYS A 58 -18.25 44.86 -9.35
C LYS A 58 -18.26 44.06 -8.04
N THR A 59 -19.41 43.94 -7.37
CA THR A 59 -19.54 43.10 -6.17
C THR A 59 -19.53 41.61 -6.49
N GLY A 60 -20.16 41.18 -7.60
CA GLY A 60 -20.15 39.77 -8.02
C GLY A 60 -18.80 39.25 -8.49
N LEU A 61 -17.96 40.09 -9.12
CA LEU A 61 -16.60 39.71 -9.55
C LEU A 61 -15.66 39.49 -8.36
N VAL A 62 -15.79 40.29 -7.30
CA VAL A 62 -15.02 40.12 -6.05
C VAL A 62 -15.43 38.83 -5.33
N GLU A 63 -16.70 38.46 -5.38
CA GLU A 63 -17.21 37.22 -4.80
C GLU A 63 -16.84 35.97 -5.63
N GLU A 64 -16.80 36.09 -6.96
CA GLU A 64 -16.28 35.04 -7.86
C GLU A 64 -14.76 34.85 -7.73
N GLU A 65 -13.98 35.92 -7.62
CA GLU A 65 -12.53 35.83 -7.37
C GLU A 65 -12.25 35.24 -5.98
N ALA A 66 -13.03 35.63 -4.96
CA ALA A 66 -12.94 35.03 -3.63
C ALA A 66 -13.27 33.52 -3.64
N LYS A 67 -14.30 33.10 -4.40
CA LYS A 67 -14.62 31.67 -4.60
C LYS A 67 -13.53 30.92 -5.35
N LYS A 68 -12.98 31.48 -6.44
CA LYS A 68 -11.88 30.85 -7.18
C LYS A 68 -10.60 30.75 -6.34
N MET A 69 -10.32 31.72 -5.47
CA MET A 69 -9.20 31.63 -4.52
C MET A 69 -9.43 30.60 -3.41
N LEU A 70 -10.67 30.36 -3.00
CA LEU A 70 -11.05 29.29 -2.08
C LEU A 70 -10.92 27.91 -2.73
N GLU A 71 -11.37 27.74 -3.97
CA GLU A 71 -11.25 26.50 -4.75
C GLU A 71 -9.80 26.18 -5.14
N ALA A 72 -8.97 27.19 -5.43
CA ALA A 72 -7.54 26.99 -5.72
C ALA A 72 -6.72 26.61 -4.46
N LYS A 73 -7.22 26.89 -3.26
CA LYS A 73 -6.60 26.48 -1.98
C LYS A 73 -7.06 25.12 -1.48
N SER A 74 -8.20 24.62 -1.92
CA SER A 74 -8.57 23.22 -1.71
C SER A 74 -7.82 22.36 -2.73
N LYS A 75 -6.58 21.97 -2.40
CA LYS A 75 -6.01 20.77 -3.03
C LYS A 75 -7.07 19.66 -2.87
N PRO A 76 -7.48 18.97 -3.94
CA PRO A 76 -8.33 17.80 -3.77
C PRO A 76 -7.61 16.88 -2.78
N PRO A 77 -8.33 16.27 -1.82
CA PRO A 77 -7.72 15.30 -0.93
C PRO A 77 -7.03 14.29 -1.84
N GLU A 78 -5.74 14.11 -1.60
CA GLU A 78 -4.94 13.10 -2.28
C GLU A 78 -5.70 11.79 -2.08
N LYS A 79 -6.42 11.36 -3.13
CA LYS A 79 -7.07 10.08 -3.13
C LYS A 79 -5.91 9.12 -3.06
N LEU A 80 -5.64 8.59 -1.86
CA LEU A 80 -4.85 7.40 -1.68
C LEU A 80 -5.49 6.34 -2.56
N THR A 81 -5.01 6.25 -3.79
CA THR A 81 -5.25 5.13 -4.69
C THR A 81 -4.91 3.90 -3.87
N ALA A 82 -5.86 2.97 -3.81
CA ALA A 82 -5.90 1.81 -2.94
C ALA A 82 -4.51 1.39 -2.45
N LEU A 83 -4.35 1.31 -1.12
CA LEU A 83 -3.12 0.80 -0.52
C LEU A 83 -2.76 -0.51 -1.22
N PRO A 84 -1.49 -0.69 -1.62
CA PRO A 84 -1.07 -1.94 -2.23
C PRO A 84 -1.46 -3.10 -1.31
N PRO A 85 -1.89 -4.25 -1.89
CA PRO A 85 -2.26 -5.41 -1.10
C PRO A 85 -1.08 -5.81 -0.21
N LEU A 86 -1.39 -6.07 1.05
CA LEU A 86 -0.40 -6.44 2.05
C LEU A 86 0.14 -7.84 1.76
N ASP A 87 1.46 -8.00 1.77
CA ASP A 87 2.08 -9.30 1.66
C ASP A 87 1.67 -10.17 2.86
N ILE A 88 1.08 -11.34 2.57
CA ILE A 88 0.59 -12.23 3.62
C ILE A 88 1.77 -12.79 4.41
N LEU A 89 2.86 -13.17 3.74
CA LEU A 89 4.07 -13.69 4.36
C LEU A 89 5.28 -13.05 3.69
N ALA A 90 6.14 -12.41 4.49
CA ALA A 90 7.34 -11.75 4.00
C ALA A 90 8.57 -12.09 4.84
N LEU A 91 9.74 -12.04 4.21
CA LEU A 91 11.05 -12.14 4.84
C LEU A 91 11.82 -10.86 4.50
N GLU A 92 12.03 -10.03 5.51
CA GLU A 92 12.89 -8.86 5.40
C GLU A 92 14.32 -9.23 5.83
N VAL A 93 15.30 -8.83 5.04
CA VAL A 93 16.71 -9.11 5.32
C VAL A 93 17.57 -7.85 5.36
N GLY A 94 18.50 -7.80 6.29
CA GLY A 94 19.58 -6.82 6.27
C GLY A 94 20.52 -7.06 5.08
N TYR A 95 21.23 -6.01 4.67
CA TYR A 95 22.04 -6.02 3.44
C TYR A 95 23.12 -7.12 3.39
N GLY A 96 23.63 -7.56 4.54
CA GLY A 96 24.64 -8.62 4.65
C GLY A 96 24.10 -10.02 4.39
N LEU A 97 22.77 -10.21 4.37
CA LEU A 97 22.11 -11.48 4.09
C LEU A 97 21.56 -11.58 2.66
N ILE A 98 21.64 -10.50 1.87
CA ILE A 98 21.18 -10.48 0.46
C ILE A 98 21.74 -11.66 -0.35
N PRO A 99 23.04 -12.02 -0.27
CA PRO A 99 23.57 -13.15 -1.03
C PRO A 99 22.92 -14.51 -0.70
N LEU A 100 22.32 -14.67 0.48
CA LEU A 100 21.64 -15.92 0.85
C LEU A 100 20.28 -16.07 0.15
N VAL A 101 19.65 -14.96 -0.23
CA VAL A 101 18.28 -14.90 -0.80
C VAL A 101 18.25 -14.56 -2.29
N ASP A 102 19.37 -14.15 -2.88
CA ASP A 102 19.44 -13.74 -4.28
C ASP A 102 19.60 -14.95 -5.22
N ALA A 103 18.67 -15.09 -6.17
CA ALA A 103 18.67 -16.17 -7.16
C ALA A 103 19.89 -16.12 -8.09
N GLU A 104 20.44 -14.93 -8.33
CA GLU A 104 21.61 -14.74 -9.21
C GLU A 104 22.92 -15.17 -8.53
N GLN A 105 22.92 -15.29 -7.20
CA GLN A 105 24.08 -15.61 -6.36
C GLN A 105 23.97 -17.00 -5.71
N ASP A 106 23.46 -17.99 -6.45
CA ASP A 106 23.29 -19.39 -5.97
C ASP A 106 22.26 -19.55 -4.84
N GLY A 107 21.36 -18.56 -4.68
CA GLY A 107 20.33 -18.39 -3.64
C GLY A 107 19.85 -19.64 -2.90
N ALA A 108 20.67 -20.14 -1.98
CA ALA A 108 20.47 -21.42 -1.29
C ALA A 108 19.16 -21.45 -0.48
N LEU A 109 18.61 -20.29 -0.11
CA LEU A 109 17.34 -20.18 0.59
C LEU A 109 16.13 -20.42 -0.31
N LEU A 110 16.16 -20.07 -1.59
CA LEU A 110 14.95 -20.08 -2.44
C LEU A 110 14.39 -21.49 -2.64
N ASP A 111 15.25 -22.47 -2.92
CA ASP A 111 14.82 -23.86 -3.09
C ASP A 111 14.43 -24.52 -1.76
N ARG A 112 15.05 -24.09 -0.65
CA ARG A 112 14.65 -24.51 0.70
C ARG A 112 13.28 -23.95 1.05
N ILE A 113 12.98 -22.70 0.74
CA ILE A 113 11.65 -22.08 0.95
C ILE A 113 10.57 -22.83 0.16
N LYS A 114 10.82 -23.17 -1.11
CA LYS A 114 9.88 -24.01 -1.89
C LYS A 114 9.64 -25.35 -1.21
N SER A 115 10.69 -25.98 -0.69
CA SER A 115 10.61 -27.26 0.01
C SER A 115 9.83 -27.16 1.31
N ILE A 116 10.03 -26.11 2.11
CA ILE A 116 9.27 -25.82 3.34
C ILE A 116 7.77 -25.75 3.02
N ARG A 117 7.38 -24.97 2.00
CA ARG A 117 5.96 -24.83 1.62
C ARG A 117 5.33 -26.17 1.26
N ARG A 118 6.04 -27.01 0.49
CA ARG A 118 5.58 -28.37 0.15
C ARG A 118 5.46 -29.26 1.37
N GLN A 119 6.47 -29.23 2.25
CA GLN A 119 6.48 -30.07 3.45
C GLN A 119 5.34 -29.70 4.40
N ILE A 120 5.08 -28.41 4.63
CA ILE A 120 3.99 -27.96 5.49
C ILE A 120 2.62 -28.37 4.90
N ALA A 121 2.44 -28.23 3.58
CA ALA A 121 1.22 -28.70 2.92
C ALA A 121 1.00 -30.20 3.08
N GLN A 122 2.08 -31.01 3.05
CA GLN A 122 2.00 -32.47 3.24
C GLN A 122 1.77 -32.86 4.70
N ASP A 123 2.42 -32.19 5.64
CA ASP A 123 2.38 -32.57 7.06
C ASP A 123 1.09 -32.15 7.75
N ILE A 124 0.58 -30.95 7.46
CA ILE A 124 -0.55 -30.36 8.18
C ILE A 124 -1.70 -29.91 7.26
N GLY A 125 -1.59 -30.11 5.94
CA GLY A 125 -2.69 -29.81 5.00
C GLY A 125 -2.92 -28.33 4.71
N ILE A 126 -2.01 -27.44 5.12
CA ILE A 126 -2.14 -25.99 4.93
C ILE A 126 -1.27 -25.54 3.75
N ILE A 127 -1.89 -24.87 2.77
CA ILE A 127 -1.18 -24.29 1.63
C ILE A 127 -0.54 -22.98 2.06
N VAL A 128 0.78 -22.98 2.23
CA VAL A 128 1.54 -21.78 2.58
C VAL A 128 1.58 -20.82 1.38
N PRO A 129 1.22 -19.53 1.53
CA PRO A 129 1.29 -18.54 0.46
C PRO A 129 2.74 -18.33 -0.02
N PRO A 130 2.95 -17.69 -1.18
CA PRO A 130 4.29 -17.29 -1.60
C PRO A 130 4.95 -16.40 -0.52
N LEU A 131 6.24 -16.66 -0.25
CA LEU A 131 7.05 -15.81 0.63
C LEU A 131 7.63 -14.66 -0.21
N HIS A 132 7.32 -13.43 0.15
CA HIS A 132 7.93 -12.26 -0.47
C HIS A 132 9.23 -11.92 0.26
N ILE A 133 10.34 -11.70 -0.47
CA ILE A 133 11.63 -11.37 0.14
C ILE A 133 12.00 -9.94 -0.23
N GLN A 134 12.31 -9.12 0.77
CA GLN A 134 12.70 -7.71 0.60
C GLN A 134 13.95 -7.40 1.42
N ASP A 135 14.79 -6.51 0.90
CA ASP A 135 15.84 -5.89 1.69
C ASP A 135 15.23 -4.78 2.57
N ASN A 136 15.67 -4.71 3.83
CA ASN A 136 15.28 -3.65 4.74
C ASN A 136 16.52 -2.98 5.33
N MET A 137 16.77 -1.75 4.87
CA MET A 137 17.91 -0.93 5.31
C MET A 137 17.82 -0.47 6.78
N GLN A 138 16.67 -0.64 7.44
CA GLN A 138 16.49 -0.36 8.86
C GLN A 138 16.97 -1.52 9.75
N LEU A 139 17.10 -2.74 9.20
CA LEU A 139 17.64 -3.89 9.92
C LEU A 139 19.17 -3.80 10.01
N LYS A 140 19.74 -4.43 11.05
CA LYS A 140 21.19 -4.62 11.12
C LYS A 140 21.70 -5.44 9.92
N PRO A 141 23.00 -5.37 9.59
CA PRO A 141 23.56 -6.06 8.42
C PRO A 141 23.24 -7.55 8.34
N ALA A 142 23.24 -8.24 9.47
CA ALA A 142 23.03 -9.68 9.55
C ALA A 142 21.74 -10.07 10.28
N GLU A 143 20.79 -9.13 10.39
CA GLU A 143 19.48 -9.35 10.98
C GLU A 143 18.45 -9.69 9.88
N TYR A 144 17.47 -10.51 10.23
CA TYR A 144 16.29 -10.77 9.42
C TYR A 144 15.02 -10.68 10.26
N SER A 145 13.92 -10.36 9.60
CA SER A 145 12.58 -10.40 10.18
C SER A 145 11.62 -11.21 9.30
N ILE A 146 10.80 -12.03 9.93
CA ILE A 146 9.73 -12.78 9.28
C ILE A 146 8.42 -12.08 9.64
N LEU A 147 7.69 -11.65 8.62
CA LEU A 147 6.45 -10.90 8.78
C LEU A 147 5.27 -11.73 8.30
N LEU A 148 4.16 -11.61 9.04
CA LEU A 148 2.86 -12.14 8.66
C LEU A 148 1.86 -10.99 8.62
N LYS A 149 1.27 -10.74 7.45
CA LYS A 149 0.34 -9.63 7.21
C LYS A 149 0.93 -8.31 7.74
N GLY A 150 2.20 -8.06 7.39
CA GLY A 150 2.97 -6.88 7.81
C GLY A 150 3.39 -6.80 9.28
N ASN A 151 3.07 -7.80 10.12
CA ASN A 151 3.49 -7.81 11.52
C ASN A 151 4.68 -8.75 11.71
N ASP A 152 5.67 -8.33 12.49
CA ASP A 152 6.79 -9.20 12.86
C ASP A 152 6.29 -10.39 13.70
N ILE A 153 6.51 -11.61 13.21
CA ILE A 153 6.22 -12.85 13.94
C ILE A 153 7.48 -13.51 14.48
N ALA A 154 8.63 -13.27 13.86
CA ALA A 154 9.91 -13.82 14.29
C ALA A 154 11.07 -12.94 13.79
N ARG A 155 12.14 -12.84 14.58
CA ARG A 155 13.36 -12.08 14.23
C ARG A 155 14.60 -12.85 14.67
N GLY A 156 15.71 -12.67 13.96
CA GLY A 156 16.98 -13.27 14.34
C GLY A 156 18.17 -12.50 13.79
N GLU A 157 19.32 -12.68 14.43
CA GLU A 157 20.60 -12.13 14.00
C GLU A 157 21.57 -13.28 13.74
N LEU A 158 22.18 -13.28 12.57
CA LEU A 158 23.14 -14.28 12.11
C LEU A 158 24.55 -13.74 12.22
N MET A 159 25.54 -14.63 12.33
CA MET A 159 26.94 -14.23 12.29
C MET A 159 27.56 -14.63 10.94
N LEU A 160 27.80 -13.64 10.08
CA LEU A 160 28.39 -13.88 8.75
C LEU A 160 29.73 -14.62 8.85
N ASN A 161 30.01 -15.49 7.88
CA ASN A 161 31.22 -16.32 7.81
C ASN A 161 31.40 -17.29 9.00
N HIS A 162 30.31 -17.61 9.72
CA HIS A 162 30.30 -18.58 10.80
C HIS A 162 29.22 -19.65 10.56
N TYR A 163 29.32 -20.72 11.33
CA TYR A 163 28.33 -21.79 11.44
C TYR A 163 27.75 -21.79 12.85
N LEU A 164 26.52 -22.27 12.98
CA LEU A 164 25.91 -22.48 14.28
C LEU A 164 26.15 -23.92 14.73
N ALA A 165 26.82 -24.08 15.87
CA ALA A 165 27.07 -25.38 16.49
C ALA A 165 26.18 -25.54 17.72
N MET A 166 25.38 -26.61 17.74
CA MET A 166 24.43 -26.95 18.80
C MET A 166 24.76 -28.31 19.40
N ASN A 167 24.60 -28.44 20.70
CA ASN A 167 24.82 -29.70 21.41
C ASN A 167 23.48 -30.21 21.95
N ALA A 168 22.98 -31.32 21.38
CA ALA A 168 21.70 -31.91 21.77
C ALA A 168 21.74 -32.52 23.18
N ASP A 169 22.91 -32.97 23.63
CA ASP A 169 23.08 -33.75 24.87
C ASP A 169 23.53 -32.89 26.07
N ASN A 170 23.63 -31.56 25.87
CA ASN A 170 24.06 -30.60 26.90
C ASN A 170 25.37 -31.02 27.62
N SER A 171 26.25 -31.72 26.90
CA SER A 171 27.53 -32.15 27.45
C SER A 171 28.41 -30.92 27.69
N ASN A 172 29.11 -30.88 28.84
CA ASN A 172 29.97 -29.76 29.23
C ASN A 172 31.22 -29.57 28.36
N MET A 173 31.30 -30.22 27.19
CA MET A 173 32.37 -29.96 26.24
C MET A 173 32.25 -28.51 25.77
N LYS A 174 33.32 -27.73 25.89
CA LYS A 174 33.36 -26.36 25.36
C LYS A 174 34.11 -26.38 24.05
N ILE A 175 33.47 -25.89 22.99
CA ILE A 175 34.12 -25.61 21.71
C ILE A 175 34.54 -24.15 21.64
N GLU A 176 35.52 -23.87 20.80
CA GLU A 176 35.92 -22.49 20.51
C GLU A 176 34.84 -21.83 19.65
N GLY A 177 34.27 -20.74 20.14
CA GLY A 177 33.21 -20.00 19.45
C GLY A 177 32.59 -18.91 20.31
N VAL A 178 31.73 -18.10 19.69
CA VAL A 178 30.95 -17.06 20.39
C VAL A 178 29.67 -17.70 20.92
N PRO A 179 29.43 -17.74 22.24
CA PRO A 179 28.19 -18.28 22.81
C PRO A 179 26.97 -17.52 22.31
N THR A 180 25.91 -18.24 21.98
CA THR A 180 24.63 -17.69 21.51
C THR A 180 23.47 -18.62 21.87
N ARG A 181 22.26 -18.27 21.46
CA ARG A 181 21.11 -19.17 21.41
C ARG A 181 20.63 -19.32 19.99
N GLU A 182 20.22 -20.52 19.64
CA GLU A 182 19.55 -20.80 18.38
C GLU A 182 18.16 -20.13 18.40
N PRO A 183 17.74 -19.47 17.30
CA PRO A 183 16.54 -18.62 17.30
C PRO A 183 15.20 -19.37 17.36
N THR A 184 15.13 -20.62 16.91
CA THR A 184 13.89 -21.40 16.80
C THR A 184 13.45 -21.98 18.14
N TYR A 185 14.32 -22.71 18.81
CA TYR A 185 14.03 -23.46 20.04
C TYR A 185 14.75 -22.91 21.26
N GLY A 186 15.57 -21.87 21.09
CA GLY A 186 16.31 -21.24 22.18
C GLY A 186 17.45 -22.10 22.75
N LEU A 187 17.89 -23.13 22.02
CA LEU A 187 18.93 -24.05 22.46
C LEU A 187 20.28 -23.33 22.63
N PRO A 188 21.07 -23.66 23.67
CA PRO A 188 22.43 -23.16 23.79
C PRO A 188 23.27 -23.55 22.57
N ALA A 189 23.94 -22.57 21.98
CA ALA A 189 24.71 -22.76 20.75
C ALA A 189 25.97 -21.90 20.75
N PHE A 190 26.84 -22.13 19.77
CA PHE A 190 28.04 -21.35 19.54
C PHE A 190 28.16 -20.99 18.06
N TRP A 191 28.50 -19.72 17.77
CA TRP A 191 28.98 -19.34 16.46
C TRP A 191 30.44 -19.74 16.32
N ILE A 192 30.73 -20.59 15.34
CA ILE A 192 32.08 -21.13 15.09
C ILE A 192 32.55 -20.81 13.68
N LYS A 193 33.86 -20.64 13.51
CA LYS A 193 34.47 -20.47 12.18
C LYS A 193 34.58 -21.83 11.47
N GLU A 194 34.70 -21.80 10.14
CA GLU A 194 34.89 -23.01 9.31
C GLU A 194 35.98 -23.93 9.86
N GLY A 195 37.14 -23.39 10.26
CA GLY A 195 38.27 -24.19 10.76
C GLY A 195 38.00 -25.01 12.02
N VAL A 196 36.92 -24.71 12.76
CA VAL A 196 36.52 -25.45 13.97
C VAL A 196 35.40 -26.45 13.69
N ARG A 197 34.80 -26.43 12.50
CA ARG A 197 33.61 -27.22 12.12
C ARG A 197 33.81 -28.72 12.28
N GLU A 198 34.85 -29.29 11.66
CA GLU A 198 35.10 -30.74 11.72
C GLU A 198 35.36 -31.21 13.16
N LYS A 199 36.10 -30.40 13.94
CA LYS A 199 36.37 -30.67 15.35
C LYS A 199 35.09 -30.64 16.18
N ALA A 200 34.21 -29.66 15.95
CA ALA A 200 32.93 -29.58 16.66
C ALA A 200 32.04 -30.79 16.33
N MET A 201 31.95 -31.18 15.06
CA MET A 201 31.20 -32.37 14.63
C MET A 201 31.77 -33.65 15.26
N ALA A 202 33.09 -33.83 15.30
CA ALA A 202 33.74 -34.96 15.94
C ALA A 202 33.49 -35.02 17.46
N GLN A 203 33.18 -33.89 18.09
CA GLN A 203 32.79 -33.79 19.50
C GLN A 203 31.28 -33.96 19.74
N GLY A 204 30.51 -34.30 18.71
CA GLY A 204 29.07 -34.56 18.81
C GLY A 204 28.18 -33.33 18.62
N TYR A 205 28.73 -32.19 18.21
CA TYR A 205 27.91 -31.02 17.87
C TYR A 205 27.23 -31.20 16.53
N THR A 206 25.96 -30.79 16.46
CA THR A 206 25.27 -30.54 15.20
C THR A 206 25.68 -29.16 14.70
N VAL A 207 26.37 -29.11 13.55
CA VAL A 207 26.85 -27.86 12.95
C VAL A 207 26.06 -27.55 11.69
N VAL A 208 25.46 -26.38 11.62
CA VAL A 208 24.61 -25.94 10.51
C VAL A 208 25.05 -24.58 9.96
N ASP A 209 24.81 -24.38 8.66
CA ASP A 209 25.09 -23.11 7.97
C ASP A 209 24.00 -22.06 8.23
N LEU A 210 24.26 -20.81 7.83
CA LEU A 210 23.35 -19.68 8.04
C LEU A 210 21.99 -19.88 7.36
N ALA A 211 21.99 -20.45 6.15
CA ALA A 211 20.77 -20.75 5.41
C ALA A 211 19.90 -21.77 6.15
N THR A 212 20.51 -22.79 6.76
CA THR A 212 19.81 -23.80 7.56
C THR A 212 19.24 -23.20 8.84
N VAL A 213 19.96 -22.31 9.53
CA VAL A 213 19.42 -21.59 10.71
C VAL A 213 18.17 -20.79 10.33
N LEU A 214 18.25 -19.97 9.27
CA LEU A 214 17.13 -19.14 8.84
C LEU A 214 15.95 -19.98 8.38
N THR A 215 16.18 -21.02 7.57
CA THR A 215 15.11 -21.91 7.08
C THR A 215 14.42 -22.71 8.18
N THR A 216 15.16 -23.14 9.20
CA THR A 216 14.57 -23.82 10.36
C THR A 216 13.65 -22.87 11.12
N HIS A 217 14.13 -21.66 11.41
CA HIS A 217 13.33 -20.65 12.10
C HIS A 217 12.11 -20.21 11.29
N LEU A 218 12.27 -20.04 9.97
CA LEU A 218 11.16 -19.74 9.06
C LEU A 218 10.11 -20.85 9.06
N SER A 219 10.54 -22.12 8.96
CA SER A 219 9.60 -23.23 8.97
C SER A 219 8.83 -23.32 10.28
N ASP A 220 9.48 -23.08 11.41
CA ASP A 220 8.83 -23.08 12.72
C ASP A 220 7.85 -21.91 12.87
N ALA A 221 8.27 -20.70 12.50
CA ALA A 221 7.41 -19.51 12.50
C ALA A 221 6.14 -19.73 11.67
N ILE A 222 6.27 -20.28 10.46
CA ILE A 222 5.10 -20.61 9.61
C ILE A 222 4.20 -21.65 10.28
N ARG A 223 4.77 -22.69 10.92
CA ARG A 223 3.97 -23.73 11.61
C ARG A 223 3.24 -23.18 12.83
N THR A 224 3.93 -22.40 13.66
CA THR A 224 3.37 -21.74 14.85
C THR A 224 2.21 -20.82 14.48
N HIS A 225 2.34 -20.10 13.36
CA HIS A 225 1.32 -19.18 12.84
C HIS A 225 0.43 -19.79 11.74
N ALA A 226 0.44 -21.12 11.55
CA ALA A 226 -0.26 -21.74 10.43
C ALA A 226 -1.79 -21.53 10.49
N HIS A 227 -2.35 -21.45 11.69
CA HIS A 227 -3.76 -21.16 11.90
C HIS A 227 -4.18 -19.76 11.38
N GLU A 228 -3.25 -18.80 11.32
CA GLU A 228 -3.51 -17.46 10.79
C GLU A 228 -3.42 -17.38 9.26
N LEU A 229 -2.75 -18.36 8.64
CA LEU A 229 -2.67 -18.53 7.19
C LEU A 229 -3.93 -19.20 6.62
N LEU A 230 -4.70 -19.88 7.46
CA LEU A 230 -5.92 -20.58 7.05
C LEU A 230 -7.15 -19.66 7.17
N GLY A 231 -7.34 -18.79 6.17
CA GLY A 231 -8.50 -17.91 6.06
C GLY A 231 -9.70 -18.58 5.36
N ARG A 232 -10.78 -17.80 5.19
CA ARG A 232 -11.98 -18.26 4.46
C ARG A 232 -11.67 -18.64 3.01
N GLN A 233 -10.79 -17.87 2.37
CA GLN A 233 -10.41 -18.10 0.98
C GLN A 233 -9.65 -19.42 0.84
N GLU A 234 -8.73 -19.69 1.76
CA GLU A 234 -7.95 -20.93 1.78
C GLU A 234 -8.84 -22.14 2.10
N VAL A 235 -9.76 -22.02 3.06
CA VAL A 235 -10.75 -23.07 3.35
C VAL A 235 -11.65 -23.35 2.16
N GLN A 236 -12.12 -22.31 1.46
CA GLN A 236 -12.91 -22.47 0.24
C GLN A 236 -12.13 -23.23 -0.84
N GLN A 237 -10.87 -22.86 -1.08
CA GLN A 237 -10.00 -23.56 -2.02
C GLN A 237 -9.81 -25.03 -1.64
N LEU A 238 -9.59 -25.34 -0.35
CA LEU A 238 -9.47 -26.72 0.12
C LEU A 238 -10.75 -27.53 -0.12
N LEU A 239 -11.93 -26.93 0.10
CA LEU A 239 -13.21 -27.58 -0.18
C LEU A 239 -13.43 -27.81 -1.67
N ASP A 240 -13.05 -26.85 -2.51
CA ASP A 240 -13.13 -26.97 -3.97
C ASP A 240 -12.19 -28.04 -4.51
N ASP A 241 -10.97 -28.14 -3.98
CA ASP A 241 -10.02 -29.20 -4.32
C ASP A 241 -10.52 -30.58 -3.85
N LEU A 242 -11.09 -30.66 -2.64
CA LEU A 242 -11.68 -31.90 -2.12
C LEU A 242 -12.89 -32.36 -2.95
N ARG A 243 -13.70 -31.42 -3.46
CA ARG A 243 -14.86 -31.72 -4.32
C ARG A 243 -14.46 -32.51 -5.58
N ASN A 244 -13.25 -32.36 -6.07
CA ASN A 244 -12.75 -33.12 -7.23
C ASN A 244 -12.65 -34.63 -6.97
N SER A 245 -12.39 -35.03 -5.72
CA SER A 245 -12.24 -36.44 -5.32
C SER A 245 -13.45 -36.99 -4.56
N HIS A 246 -14.14 -36.15 -3.78
CA HIS A 246 -15.26 -36.53 -2.91
C HIS A 246 -16.46 -35.57 -3.05
N PRO A 247 -17.05 -35.42 -4.26
CA PRO A 247 -18.04 -34.38 -4.53
C PRO A 247 -19.30 -34.48 -3.65
N LYS A 248 -19.84 -35.70 -3.48
CA LYS A 248 -21.08 -35.93 -2.71
C LYS A 248 -20.96 -35.49 -1.25
N VAL A 249 -19.83 -35.78 -0.61
CA VAL A 249 -19.60 -35.43 0.81
C VAL A 249 -19.57 -33.92 0.99
N VAL A 250 -18.90 -33.20 0.08
CA VAL A 250 -18.79 -31.75 0.13
C VAL A 250 -20.16 -31.10 -0.10
N GLU A 251 -20.92 -31.55 -1.10
CA GLU A 251 -22.25 -31.01 -1.43
C GLU A 251 -23.30 -31.28 -0.34
N GLU A 252 -23.29 -32.45 0.29
CA GLU A 252 -24.20 -32.77 1.38
C GLU A 252 -23.86 -32.01 2.68
N LEU A 253 -22.57 -31.74 2.92
CA LEU A 253 -22.11 -31.08 4.15
C LEU A 253 -22.19 -29.54 4.06
N VAL A 254 -21.60 -28.93 3.02
CA VAL A 254 -21.44 -27.47 2.90
C VAL A 254 -22.22 -26.98 1.66
N PRO A 255 -23.12 -25.99 1.79
CA PRO A 255 -23.43 -25.18 2.99
C PRO A 255 -24.58 -25.74 3.85
N ASN A 256 -25.03 -26.98 3.61
CA ASN A 256 -26.30 -27.49 4.14
C ASN A 256 -26.30 -27.79 5.64
N LEU A 257 -25.33 -28.60 6.11
CA LEU A 257 -25.20 -29.03 7.51
C LEU A 257 -24.16 -28.21 8.27
N LEU A 258 -23.13 -27.72 7.57
CA LEU A 258 -22.09 -26.86 8.10
C LEU A 258 -21.93 -25.65 7.16
N PRO A 259 -22.14 -24.41 7.64
CA PRO A 259 -22.03 -23.20 6.84
C PRO A 259 -20.57 -22.78 6.57
#